data_AF-A0A938T288-F1
#
_entry.id   AF-A0A938T288-F1
#
_cell.length_a   1.000
_cell.length_b   1.000
_cell.length_c   1.000
_cell.angle_alpha   90.00
_cell.angle_beta   90.00
_cell.angle_gamma   90.00
#
_symmetry.space_group_name_H-M   'P 1'
#
loop_
_entity.id
_entity.type
_entity.pdbx_description
1 polymer ?
#
loop_
_entity_poly.entity_id
_entity_poly.type
_entity_poly.pdbx_seq_one_letter_code
_entity_poly.pdbx_strand_id
1 'polypeptide(L)'
;MTKKYLGQNFLYDPSILKRIIQVAQLHGEDLVVEIGPGTGRLTKMLAEKVEKVVAIELDDKLFTKLKIELAGYHNVELIHGDALKYSYENLPQFKVVSNIPYYITTPIIFRLLKARENLESMTLSVQKEVAERIIANPGGKDYGVLSLMVQYYAKPRVEFII
;
A
#
# COMPACT_ATOMS: atom_id res chain seq x y z
N MET A 1 -4.31 -27.88 -9.34
CA MET A 1 -3.33 -27.48 -8.31
C MET A 1 -3.85 -26.22 -7.66
N THR A 2 -4.29 -26.32 -6.40
CA THR A 2 -4.97 -25.27 -5.63
C THR A 2 -3.96 -24.16 -5.31
N LYS A 3 -4.13 -22.96 -5.89
CA LYS A 3 -3.36 -21.74 -5.57
C LYS A 3 -3.42 -21.54 -4.05
N LYS A 4 -2.34 -21.90 -3.35
CA LYS A 4 -2.12 -21.56 -1.94
C LYS A 4 -2.30 -20.04 -1.84
N TYR A 5 -3.32 -19.62 -1.09
CA TYR A 5 -3.79 -18.24 -0.94
C TYR A 5 -2.61 -17.27 -0.86
N LEU A 6 -2.63 -16.19 -1.63
CA LEU A 6 -1.61 -15.12 -1.72
C LEU A 6 -1.48 -14.29 -0.41
N GLY A 7 -1.64 -14.91 0.77
CA GLY A 7 -1.58 -14.22 2.07
C GLY A 7 -2.60 -13.07 2.19
N GLN A 8 -3.69 -13.12 1.43
CA GLN A 8 -4.65 -12.02 1.35
C GLN A 8 -5.55 -11.99 2.59
N ASN A 9 -5.38 -10.96 3.41
CA ASN A 9 -6.31 -10.58 4.46
C ASN A 9 -7.09 -9.36 3.99
N PHE A 10 -8.34 -9.55 3.56
CA PHE A 10 -9.18 -8.43 3.14
C PHE A 10 -9.69 -7.67 4.37
N LEU A 11 -9.39 -6.38 4.44
CA LEU A 11 -9.98 -5.48 5.43
C LEU A 11 -11.42 -5.14 5.01
N TYR A 12 -12.39 -5.65 5.77
CA TYR A 12 -13.82 -5.42 5.53
C TYR A 12 -14.42 -4.34 6.40
N ASP A 13 -13.83 -4.09 7.58
CA ASP A 13 -14.36 -3.14 8.56
C ASP A 13 -14.23 -1.68 8.05
N PRO A 14 -15.36 -1.00 7.76
CA PRO A 14 -15.34 0.37 7.28
C PRO A 14 -14.72 1.36 8.27
N SER A 15 -14.78 1.10 9.59
CA SER A 15 -14.21 1.97 10.60
C SER A 15 -12.67 1.99 10.51
N ILE A 16 -12.07 0.81 10.30
CA ILE A 16 -10.63 0.66 10.09
C ILE A 16 -10.20 1.34 8.79
N LEU A 17 -10.93 1.12 7.68
CA LEU A 17 -10.63 1.77 6.39
C LEU A 17 -10.70 3.30 6.49
N LYS A 18 -11.71 3.84 7.18
CA LYS A 18 -11.81 5.29 7.45
C LYS A 18 -10.62 5.81 8.23
N ARG A 19 -10.16 5.05 9.24
CA ARG A 19 -9.00 5.42 10.05
C ARG A 19 -7.70 5.40 9.26
N ILE A 20 -7.50 4.41 8.38
CA ILE A 20 -6.36 4.36 7.44
C ILE A 20 -6.33 5.64 6.59
N ILE A 21 -7.46 6.01 6.01
CA ILE A 21 -7.57 7.20 5.15
C ILE A 21 -7.32 8.50 5.93
N GLN A 22 -7.81 8.58 7.18
CA GLN A 22 -7.55 9.73 8.04
C GLN A 22 -6.06 9.89 8.33
N VAL A 23 -5.37 8.79 8.64
CA VAL A 23 -3.93 8.77 8.91
C VAL A 23 -3.10 9.10 7.66
N ALA A 24 -3.60 8.75 6.47
CA ALA A 24 -2.92 9.02 5.21
C ALA A 24 -2.82 10.51 4.85
N GLN A 25 -3.56 11.40 5.54
CA GLN A 25 -3.51 12.86 5.35
C GLN A 25 -3.58 13.25 3.86
N LEU A 26 -4.61 12.73 3.20
CA LEU A 26 -4.82 12.93 1.76
C LEU A 26 -5.42 14.31 1.46
N HIS A 27 -5.00 14.87 0.33
CA HIS A 27 -5.52 16.09 -0.28
C HIS A 27 -6.18 15.76 -1.63
N GLY A 28 -7.07 16.65 -2.08
CA GLY A 28 -7.82 16.46 -3.33
C GLY A 28 -6.94 16.32 -4.57
N GLU A 29 -5.74 16.90 -4.56
CA GLU A 29 -4.80 16.90 -5.70
C GLU A 29 -3.86 15.68 -5.72
N ASP A 30 -3.94 14.81 -4.70
CA ASP A 30 -2.98 13.72 -4.53
C ASP A 30 -3.12 12.64 -5.63
N LEU A 31 -1.98 12.08 -6.04
CA LEU A 31 -1.92 10.78 -6.69
C LEU A 31 -1.65 9.71 -5.62
N VAL A 32 -2.55 8.75 -5.49
CA VAL A 32 -2.40 7.62 -4.56
C VAL A 32 -2.16 6.32 -5.29
N VAL A 33 -1.14 5.57 -4.86
CA VAL A 33 -0.91 4.19 -5.30
C VAL A 33 -1.43 3.22 -4.25
N GLU A 34 -2.25 2.26 -4.68
CA GLU A 34 -2.73 1.13 -3.88
C GLU A 34 -2.19 -0.18 -4.45
N ILE A 35 -1.62 -1.02 -3.59
CA ILE A 35 -0.96 -2.28 -3.94
C ILE A 35 -1.78 -3.45 -3.39
N GLY A 36 -2.33 -4.27 -4.29
CA GLY A 36 -3.24 -5.35 -3.92
C GLY A 36 -4.59 -4.83 -3.43
N PRO A 37 -5.34 -4.09 -4.26
CA PRO A 37 -6.65 -3.51 -3.91
C PRO A 37 -7.70 -4.56 -3.48
N GLY A 38 -7.51 -5.83 -3.85
CA GLY A 38 -8.33 -6.93 -3.37
C GLY A 38 -9.78 -6.83 -3.83
N THR A 39 -10.69 -6.50 -2.90
CA THR A 39 -12.12 -6.30 -3.23
C THR A 39 -12.45 -4.88 -3.67
N GLY A 40 -11.46 -3.96 -3.66
CA GLY A 40 -11.61 -2.59 -4.12
C GLY A 40 -12.24 -1.64 -3.10
N ARG A 41 -12.43 -2.07 -1.85
CA ARG A 41 -13.08 -1.26 -0.80
C ARG A 41 -12.28 0.00 -0.47
N LEU A 42 -10.98 -0.17 -0.22
CA LEU A 42 -10.08 0.96 0.02
C LEU A 42 -9.97 1.82 -1.24
N THR A 43 -9.81 1.20 -2.42
CA THR A 43 -9.77 1.89 -3.72
C THR A 43 -10.93 2.86 -3.92
N LYS A 44 -12.17 2.41 -3.67
CA LYS A 44 -13.38 3.24 -3.80
C LYS A 44 -13.33 4.46 -2.87
N MET A 45 -12.94 4.26 -1.61
CA MET A 45 -12.84 5.34 -0.64
C MET A 45 -11.70 6.32 -0.92
N LEU A 46 -10.59 5.84 -1.51
CA LEU A 46 -9.50 6.69 -1.99
C LEU A 46 -9.96 7.55 -3.17
N ALA A 47 -10.64 6.92 -4.14
CA ALA A 47 -11.13 7.59 -5.34
C ALA A 47 -12.15 8.71 -5.04
N GLU A 48 -12.86 8.65 -3.91
CA GLU A 48 -13.73 9.74 -3.45
C GLU A 48 -12.97 10.95 -2.88
N LYS A 49 -11.65 10.86 -2.68
CA LYS A 49 -10.86 11.85 -1.92
C LYS A 49 -9.72 12.50 -2.68
N VAL A 50 -9.26 11.90 -3.76
CA VAL A 50 -8.02 12.29 -4.44
C VAL A 50 -8.20 12.37 -5.95
N GLU A 51 -7.31 13.11 -6.59
CA GLU A 51 -7.35 13.37 -8.04
C GLU A 51 -7.17 12.09 -8.84
N LYS A 52 -6.28 11.20 -8.38
CA LYS A 52 -5.99 9.95 -9.09
C LYS A 52 -5.61 8.81 -8.15
N VAL A 53 -6.14 7.63 -8.44
CA VAL A 53 -5.72 6.38 -7.80
C VAL A 53 -5.11 5.44 -8.84
N VAL A 54 -3.91 4.93 -8.57
CA VAL A 54 -3.29 3.83 -9.34
C VAL A 54 -3.37 2.56 -8.51
N ALA A 55 -4.21 1.62 -8.93
CA ALA A 55 -4.43 0.37 -8.21
C ALA A 55 -3.74 -0.79 -8.95
N ILE A 56 -2.76 -1.43 -8.30
CA ILE A 56 -1.94 -2.49 -8.91
C ILE A 56 -2.36 -3.85 -8.33
N GLU A 57 -2.92 -4.72 -9.17
CA GLU A 57 -3.35 -6.07 -8.78
C GLU A 57 -2.63 -7.13 -9.60
N LEU A 58 -2.15 -8.19 -8.92
CA LEU A 58 -1.42 -9.29 -9.54
C LEU A 58 -2.35 -10.46 -9.90
N ASP A 59 -3.40 -10.71 -9.09
CA ASP A 59 -4.28 -11.85 -9.31
C ASP A 59 -5.31 -11.57 -10.43
N ASP A 60 -5.30 -12.41 -11.46
CA ASP A 60 -6.16 -12.29 -12.64
C ASP A 60 -7.65 -12.24 -12.32
N LYS A 61 -8.09 -13.01 -11.30
CA LYS A 61 -9.51 -13.10 -10.94
C LYS A 61 -9.95 -11.83 -10.23
N LEU A 62 -9.12 -11.33 -9.31
CA LEU A 62 -9.39 -10.07 -8.62
C LEU A 62 -9.35 -8.89 -9.59
N PHE A 63 -8.36 -8.82 -10.47
CA PHE A 63 -8.27 -7.79 -11.50
C PHE A 63 -9.54 -7.75 -12.38
N THR A 64 -10.01 -8.92 -12.83
CA THR A 64 -11.26 -9.01 -13.63
C THR A 64 -12.47 -8.51 -12.85
N LYS A 65 -12.58 -8.86 -11.56
CA LYS A 65 -13.66 -8.36 -10.70
C LYS A 65 -13.57 -6.85 -10.48
N LEU A 66 -12.37 -6.34 -10.21
CA LEU A 66 -12.11 -4.92 -9.97
C LEU A 66 -12.47 -4.05 -11.17
N LYS A 67 -12.24 -4.52 -12.40
CA LYS A 67 -12.70 -3.81 -13.62
C LYS A 67 -14.19 -3.51 -13.60
N ILE A 68 -15.01 -4.44 -13.11
CA ILE A 68 -16.46 -4.27 -13.01
C ILE A 68 -16.80 -3.37 -11.82
N GLU A 69 -16.22 -3.65 -10.65
CA GLU A 69 -16.48 -2.93 -9.40
C GLU A 69 -16.07 -1.45 -9.43
N LEU A 70 -15.07 -1.11 -10.24
CA LEU A 70 -14.47 0.22 -10.34
C LEU A 70 -14.86 0.95 -11.63
N ALA A 71 -15.75 0.38 -12.47
CA ALA A 71 -16.12 0.95 -13.77
C ALA A 71 -16.70 2.38 -13.68
N GLY A 72 -17.30 2.75 -12.55
CA GLY A 72 -17.85 4.09 -12.31
C GLY A 72 -16.83 5.12 -11.80
N TYR A 73 -15.58 4.73 -11.54
CA TYR A 73 -14.55 5.62 -10.99
C TYR A 73 -13.57 6.02 -12.08
N HIS A 74 -13.79 7.19 -12.68
CA HIS A 74 -12.99 7.69 -13.81
C HIS A 74 -11.56 8.09 -13.44
N ASN A 75 -11.31 8.34 -12.15
CA ASN A 75 -9.99 8.67 -11.60
C ASN A 75 -9.19 7.46 -11.11
N VAL A 76 -9.66 6.23 -11.37
CA VAL A 76 -8.95 5.00 -10.98
C VAL A 76 -8.30 4.35 -12.20
N GLU A 77 -6.98 4.30 -12.20
CA GLU A 77 -6.17 3.52 -13.14
C GLU A 77 -5.89 2.14 -12.54
N LEU A 78 -6.53 1.10 -13.09
CA LEU A 78 -6.33 -0.28 -12.66
C LEU A 78 -5.26 -0.96 -13.51
N ILE A 79 -4.17 -1.40 -12.88
CA ILE A 79 -3.00 -2.02 -13.51
C ILE A 79 -2.96 -3.50 -13.15
N HIS A 80 -2.91 -4.35 -14.17
CA HIS A 80 -2.65 -5.78 -13.99
C HIS A 80 -1.15 -6.01 -14.00
N GLY A 81 -0.55 -6.28 -12.85
CA GLY A 81 0.89 -6.44 -12.81
C GLY A 81 1.47 -6.70 -11.43
N ASP A 82 2.76 -7.02 -11.44
CA ASP A 82 3.55 -7.18 -10.24
C ASP A 82 3.99 -5.81 -9.71
N ALA A 83 3.49 -5.42 -8.54
CA ALA A 83 3.84 -4.18 -7.87
C ALA A 83 5.36 -4.03 -7.62
N LEU A 84 6.13 -5.12 -7.53
CA LEU A 84 7.59 -5.05 -7.41
C LEU A 84 8.28 -4.61 -8.71
N LYS A 85 7.61 -4.78 -9.86
CA LYS A 85 8.13 -4.44 -11.20
C LYS A 85 7.56 -3.14 -11.76
N TYR A 86 6.56 -2.57 -11.09
CA TYR A 86 5.98 -1.29 -11.50
C TYR A 86 7.03 -0.17 -11.46
N SER A 87 6.95 0.77 -12.40
CA SER A 87 7.93 1.86 -12.57
C SER A 87 7.48 3.12 -11.84
N TYR A 88 7.54 3.09 -10.50
CA TYR A 88 7.14 4.21 -9.63
C TYR A 88 7.91 5.50 -9.91
N GLU A 89 9.14 5.41 -10.42
CA GLU A 89 10.00 6.55 -10.78
C GLU A 89 9.41 7.41 -11.91
N ASN A 90 8.50 6.83 -12.71
CA ASN A 90 7.83 7.55 -13.79
C ASN A 90 6.56 8.27 -13.32
N LEU A 91 6.12 8.04 -12.08
CA LEU A 91 5.00 8.78 -11.51
C LEU A 91 5.44 10.19 -11.11
N PRO A 92 4.55 11.20 -11.20
CA PRO A 92 4.76 12.47 -10.49
C PRO A 92 4.75 12.23 -8.97
N GLN A 93 4.76 13.29 -8.17
CA GLN A 93 4.63 13.15 -6.73
C GLN A 93 3.42 12.29 -6.35
N PHE A 94 3.64 11.29 -5.48
CA PHE A 94 2.63 10.32 -5.11
C PHE A 94 2.72 9.90 -3.64
N LYS A 95 1.58 9.42 -3.12
CA LYS A 95 1.46 8.76 -1.82
C LYS A 95 1.13 7.29 -2.03
N VAL A 96 1.47 6.44 -1.07
CA VAL A 96 1.05 5.03 -1.05
C VAL A 96 0.10 4.82 0.11
N VAL A 97 -1.10 4.31 -0.17
CA VAL A 97 -2.07 3.92 0.86
C VAL A 97 -2.51 2.51 0.55
N SER A 98 -2.11 1.54 1.38
CA SER A 98 -2.34 0.14 1.03
C SER A 98 -2.42 -0.81 2.20
N ASN A 99 -3.28 -1.81 2.05
CA ASN A 99 -3.25 -3.02 2.87
C ASN A 99 -2.41 -4.08 2.15
N ILE A 100 -1.09 -4.07 2.40
CA ILE A 100 -0.15 -4.84 1.60
C ILE A 100 -0.35 -6.36 1.83
N PRO A 101 -0.33 -7.19 0.77
CA PRO A 101 -0.23 -8.64 0.92
C PRO A 101 1.04 -9.03 1.69
N TYR A 102 0.89 -9.71 2.83
CA TYR A 102 1.98 -9.84 3.81
C TYR A 102 3.26 -10.48 3.27
N TYR A 103 3.15 -11.35 2.26
CA TYR A 103 4.29 -12.05 1.66
C TYR A 103 5.25 -11.12 0.88
N ILE A 104 4.82 -9.90 0.50
CA ILE A 104 5.67 -8.92 -0.22
C ILE A 104 6.02 -7.68 0.59
N THR A 105 5.64 -7.56 1.86
CA THR A 105 5.79 -6.32 2.64
C THR A 105 7.21 -5.75 2.64
N THR A 106 8.22 -6.55 2.98
CA THR A 106 9.62 -6.08 2.95
C THR A 106 10.10 -5.69 1.55
N PRO A 107 9.99 -6.56 0.51
CA PRO A 107 10.48 -6.19 -0.81
C PRO A 107 9.72 -5.00 -1.41
N ILE A 108 8.43 -4.81 -1.13
CA ILE A 108 7.69 -3.66 -1.64
C ILE A 108 8.10 -2.36 -0.96
N ILE A 109 8.35 -2.37 0.36
CA ILE A 109 8.89 -1.20 1.07
C ILE A 109 10.24 -0.81 0.46
N PHE A 110 11.14 -1.78 0.23
CA PHE A 110 12.43 -1.48 -0.41
C PHE A 110 12.28 -0.98 -1.85
N ARG A 111 11.31 -1.51 -2.60
CA ARG A 111 11.01 -1.04 -3.95
C ARG A 111 10.53 0.41 -3.96
N LEU A 112 9.66 0.78 -3.02
CA LEU A 112 9.13 2.14 -2.87
C LEU A 112 10.22 3.12 -2.41
N LEU A 113 11.07 2.72 -1.45
CA LEU A 113 12.21 3.54 -0.99
C LEU A 113 13.24 3.83 -2.11
N LYS A 114 13.33 2.98 -3.14
CA LYS A 114 14.13 3.27 -4.34
C LYS A 114 13.55 4.38 -5.21
N ALA A 115 12.22 4.51 -5.22
CA ALA A 115 11.49 5.56 -5.94
C ALA A 115 11.21 6.79 -5.05
N ARG A 116 11.97 6.97 -3.95
CA ARG A 116 11.67 7.97 -2.91
C ARG A 116 11.66 9.42 -3.38
N GLU A 117 12.30 9.73 -4.51
CA GLU A 117 12.39 11.10 -5.03
C GLU A 117 11.00 11.71 -5.31
N ASN A 118 10.04 10.87 -5.73
CA ASN A 118 8.66 11.29 -5.99
C ASN A 118 7.67 10.78 -4.91
N LEU A 119 8.14 10.01 -3.92
CA LEU A 119 7.29 9.43 -2.88
C LEU A 119 7.17 10.39 -1.69
N GLU A 120 5.98 10.90 -1.45
CA GLU A 120 5.73 11.82 -0.34
C GLU A 120 5.50 11.09 0.99
N SER A 121 4.65 10.06 0.99
CA SER A 121 4.36 9.29 2.20
C SER A 121 3.86 7.87 1.90
N MET A 122 3.94 7.01 2.91
CA MET A 122 3.41 5.65 2.87
C MET A 122 2.56 5.40 4.11
N THR A 123 1.29 5.04 3.91
CA THR A 123 0.38 4.56 4.96
C THR A 123 0.03 3.11 4.66
N LEU A 124 0.64 2.20 5.42
CA LEU A 124 0.65 0.77 5.11
C LEU A 124 0.08 -0.03 6.26
N SER A 125 -0.89 -0.90 5.99
CA SER A 125 -1.28 -1.95 6.92
C SER A 125 -0.38 -3.16 6.69
N VAL A 126 0.29 -3.60 7.76
CA VAL A 126 1.26 -4.71 7.75
C VAL A 126 1.07 -5.56 9.01
N GLN A 127 1.65 -6.77 9.04
CA GLN A 127 1.67 -7.56 10.27
C GLN A 127 2.39 -6.80 11.39
N LYS A 128 1.87 -6.92 12.61
CA LYS A 128 2.38 -6.23 13.81
C LYS A 128 3.89 -6.41 13.99
N GLU A 129 4.39 -7.64 13.85
CA GLU A 129 5.82 -7.97 13.94
C GLU A 129 6.68 -7.23 12.89
N VAL A 130 6.14 -6.96 11.71
CA VAL A 130 6.83 -6.19 10.67
C VAL A 130 6.87 -4.71 11.03
N ALA A 131 5.75 -4.17 11.54
CA ALA A 131 5.69 -2.80 12.03
C ALA A 131 6.68 -2.56 13.18
N GLU A 132 6.74 -3.48 14.15
CA GLU A 132 7.69 -3.44 15.27
C GLU A 132 9.14 -3.46 14.80
N ARG A 133 9.46 -4.30 13.81
CA ARG A 133 10.80 -4.32 13.20
C ARG A 133 11.14 -3.02 12.48
N ILE A 134 10.18 -2.40 11.80
CA ILE A 134 10.41 -1.11 11.11
C ILE A 134 10.83 -0.02 12.10
N ILE A 135 10.22 0.03 13.28
CA ILE A 135 10.49 1.06 14.30
C ILE A 135 11.51 0.63 15.36
N ALA A 136 12.11 -0.55 15.23
CA ALA A 136 13.04 -1.08 16.24
C ALA A 136 14.27 -0.18 16.43
N ASN A 137 14.70 -0.02 17.69
CA ASN A 137 15.90 0.75 18.02
C ASN A 137 17.19 -0.08 17.80
N PRO A 138 18.32 0.56 17.45
CA PRO A 138 19.61 -0.11 17.30
C PRO A 138 19.99 -0.99 18.50
N GLY A 139 20.53 -2.18 18.24
CA GLY A 139 21.01 -3.11 19.26
C GLY A 139 19.95 -4.07 19.83
N GLY A 140 18.67 -3.91 19.47
CA GLY A 140 17.60 -4.85 19.83
C GLY A 140 17.53 -6.09 18.93
N LYS A 141 16.82 -7.14 19.38
CA LYS A 141 16.61 -8.38 18.62
C LYS A 141 15.89 -8.16 17.29
N ASP A 142 14.95 -7.21 17.26
CA ASP A 142 14.11 -6.92 16.09
C ASP A 142 14.76 -5.90 15.13
N TYR A 143 15.89 -5.30 15.53
CA TYR A 143 16.65 -4.37 14.71
C TYR A 143 17.42 -5.11 13.62
N GLY A 144 17.28 -4.66 12.38
CA GLY A 144 18.02 -5.23 11.26
C GLY A 144 17.94 -4.39 10.00
N VAL A 145 18.17 -5.02 8.85
CA VAL A 145 18.22 -4.34 7.54
C VAL A 145 16.95 -3.55 7.25
N LEU A 146 15.77 -4.08 7.60
CA LEU A 146 14.50 -3.38 7.39
C LEU A 146 14.43 -2.09 8.22
N SER A 147 14.75 -2.16 9.51
CA SER A 147 14.80 -1.01 10.43
C SER A 147 15.75 0.05 9.90
N LEU A 148 16.99 -0.35 9.59
CA LEU A 148 18.04 0.54 9.09
C LEU A 148 17.60 1.24 7.80
N MET A 149 17.11 0.49 6.81
CA MET A 149 16.72 1.05 5.53
C MET A 149 15.56 2.03 5.67
N VAL A 150 14.51 1.68 6.41
CA VAL A 150 13.35 2.57 6.57
C VAL A 150 13.70 3.81 7.37
N GLN A 151 14.39 3.65 8.51
CA GLN A 151 14.75 4.78 9.38
C GLN A 151 15.79 5.71 8.75
N TYR A 152 16.62 5.20 7.84
CA TYR A 152 17.58 6.02 7.10
C TYR A 152 16.88 6.95 6.08
N TYR A 153 15.85 6.45 5.39
CA TYR A 153 15.16 7.21 4.33
C TYR A 153 13.86 7.89 4.77
N ALA A 154 13.30 7.52 5.92
CA ALA A 154 11.99 7.98 6.37
C ALA A 154 11.91 8.07 7.90
N LYS A 155 10.81 8.66 8.40
CA LYS A 155 10.47 8.73 9.83
C LYS A 155 9.30 7.78 10.13
N PRO A 156 9.55 6.47 10.30
CA PRO A 156 8.47 5.52 10.51
C PRO A 156 7.82 5.69 11.88
N ARG A 157 6.51 5.43 11.96
CA ARG A 157 5.75 5.38 13.20
C ARG A 157 4.58 4.41 13.05
N VAL A 158 4.17 3.81 14.16
CA VAL A 158 2.96 3.00 14.23
C VAL A 158 1.81 3.89 14.66
N GLU A 159 0.81 4.03 13.81
CA GLU A 159 -0.32 4.92 14.02
C GLU A 159 -1.42 4.26 14.87
N PHE A 160 -1.70 2.97 14.61
CA PHE A 160 -2.61 2.16 15.41
C PHE A 160 -2.49 0.66 15.09
N ILE A 161 -3.12 -0.16 15.93
CA ILE A 161 -3.23 -1.63 15.76
C ILE A 161 -4.67 -1.96 15.33
N ILE A 162 -4.78 -2.93 14.41
CA ILE A 162 -6.02 -3.47 13.83
C ILE A 162 -6.24 -4.88 14.37
#